data_AF-A0A6A2F0P4-F1
#
_entry.id   AF-A0A6A2F0P4-F1
#
_cell.length_a   1.000
_cell.length_b   1.000
_cell.length_c   1.000
_cell.angle_alpha   90.00
_cell.angle_beta   90.00
_cell.angle_gamma   90.00
#
_symmetry.space_group_name_H-M   'P 1'
#
loop_
_entity.id
_entity.type
_entity.pdbx_description
1 polymer ?
#
loop_
_entity_poly.entity_id
_entity_poly.type
_entity_poly.pdbx_seq_one_letter_code
_entity_poly.pdbx_strand_id
1 'polypeptide(L)' 'MENKVKLVSKNLSTLAAEYGVSLHTMRKWLLLINGLKVEGRTTRDYTPKEVEIIYNHLGVPNCDYDQQ' A
#
# COMPACT_ATOMS: atom_id res chain seq x y z
N MET A 1 9.03 -10.51 17.83
CA MET A 1 9.18 -9.09 17.49
C MET A 1 7.87 -8.64 16.88
N GLU A 2 7.09 -7.81 17.57
CA GLU A 2 5.87 -7.24 17.02
C GLU A 2 6.26 -6.33 15.84
N ASN A 3 6.07 -6.82 14.61
CA ASN A 3 6.14 -5.98 13.42
C ASN A 3 4.95 -5.02 13.47
N LYS A 4 5.08 -3.94 14.25
CA LYS A 4 4.13 -2.83 14.24
C LYS A 4 4.23 -2.20 12.86
N VAL A 5 3.38 -2.66 11.95
CA VAL A 5 3.13 -2.02 10.67
C VAL A 5 2.71 -0.59 11.00
N LYS A 6 3.67 0.33 10.92
CA LYS A 6 3.39 1.74 11.10
C LYS A 6 2.53 2.14 9.93
N LEU A 7 1.22 2.20 10.17
CA LEU A 7 0.25 2.89 9.32
C LEU A 7 0.59 4.38 9.43
N VAL A 8 1.64 4.78 8.73
CA VAL A 8 2.00 6.17 8.48
C VAL A 8 1.50 6.52 7.10
N SER A 9 1.23 7.81 6.88
CA SER A 9 0.96 8.28 5.53
C SER A 9 2.16 7.99 4.65
N LYS A 10 1.96 7.17 3.61
CA LYS A 10 3.01 6.76 2.68
C LYS A 10 2.70 7.29 1.30
N ASN A 11 3.75 7.66 0.59
CA ASN A 11 3.64 8.05 -0.81
C ASN A 11 3.61 6.82 -1.72
N LEU A 12 3.01 6.96 -2.92
CA LEU A 12 2.99 5.91 -3.94
C LEU A 12 4.39 5.34 -4.20
N SER A 13 5.41 6.20 -4.23
CA SER A 13 6.79 5.80 -4.47
C SER A 13 7.36 4.94 -3.36
N THR A 14 7.01 5.22 -2.10
CA THR A 14 7.41 4.40 -0.97
C THR A 14 6.76 3.04 -1.04
N LEU A 15 5.45 2.98 -1.31
CA LEU A 15 4.74 1.71 -1.48
C LEU A 15 5.34 0.91 -2.64
N ALA A 16 5.51 1.51 -3.82
CA ALA A 16 6.08 0.85 -4.97
C ALA A 16 7.49 0.30 -4.69
N ALA A 17 8.32 1.04 -3.96
CA ALA A 17 9.64 0.58 -3.53
C ALA A 17 9.56 -0.59 -2.53
N GLU A 18 8.63 -0.56 -1.58
CA GLU A 18 8.43 -1.66 -0.62
C GLU A 18 7.96 -2.96 -1.28
N TYR A 19 7.09 -2.85 -2.29
CA TYR A 19 6.65 -4.01 -3.07
C TYR A 19 7.62 -4.39 -4.19
N GLY A 20 8.69 -3.62 -4.42
CA GLY A 20 9.63 -3.85 -5.53
C GLY A 20 9.01 -3.70 -6.92
N VAL A 21 7.91 -2.95 -7.06
CA VAL A 21 7.18 -2.76 -8.32
C VAL A 21 7.37 -1.35 -8.87
N SER A 22 7.09 -1.17 -10.16
CA SER A 22 7.05 0.16 -10.77
C SER A 22 5.86 0.99 -10.26
N LEU A 23 6.01 2.32 -10.21
CA LEU A 23 4.92 3.25 -9.85
C LEU A 23 3.64 3.01 -10.65
N HIS A 24 3.79 2.71 -11.94
CA HIS A 24 2.67 2.44 -12.84
C HIS A 24 1.94 1.15 -12.46
N THR A 25 2.69 0.09 -12.11
CA THR A 25 2.14 -1.18 -11.63
C THR A 25 1.44 -0.99 -10.29
N MET A 26 2.07 -0.30 -9.34
CA MET A 26 1.47 0.02 -8.05
C MET A 26 0.15 0.78 -8.25
N ARG A 27 0.13 1.79 -9.12
CA ARG A 27 -1.09 2.55 -9.43
C ARG A 27 -2.21 1.66 -9.99
N LYS A 28 -1.89 0.71 -10.87
CA LYS A 28 -2.87 -0.26 -11.37
C LYS A 28 -3.43 -1.11 -10.25
N TRP A 29 -2.59 -1.58 -9.34
CA TRP A 29 -3.02 -2.36 -8.17
C TRP A 29 -3.95 -1.55 -7.26
N LEU A 30 -3.63 -0.27 -7.03
CA LEU A 30 -4.48 0.64 -6.26
C LEU A 30 -5.84 0.92 -6.92
N LEU A 31 -5.91 0.93 -8.25
CA LEU A 31 -7.16 1.08 -8.98
C LEU A 31 -8.08 -0.15 -8.87
N LEU A 32 -7.51 -1.33 -8.57
CA LEU A 32 -8.27 -2.56 -8.34
C LEU A 32 -8.87 -2.62 -6.93
N ILE A 33 -8.34 -1.83 -6.00
CA ILE A 33 -8.84 -1.75 -4.62
C ILE A 33 -10.17 -1.00 -4.61
N ASN A 34 -11.25 -1.76 -4.43
CA ASN A 34 -12.59 -1.21 -4.33
C ASN A 34 -12.73 -0.43 -3.01
N GLY A 35 -12.70 0.91 -3.09
CA GLY A 35 -12.75 1.81 -1.92
C GLY A 35 -11.63 2.86 -1.90
N LEU A 36 -10.58 2.72 -2.72
CA LEU A 36 -9.55 3.74 -2.85
C LEU A 36 -9.91 4.70 -4.00
N LYS A 37 -10.42 5.89 -3.66
CA LYS A 37 -10.64 6.96 -4.66
C LYS A 37 -9.29 7.61 -5.02
N VAL A 38 -8.55 6.95 -5.90
CA VAL A 38 -7.29 7.43 -6.49
C VAL A 38 -7.51 8.32 -7.72
N GLU A 39 -8.69 8.25 -8.33
CA GLU A 39 -9.05 9.11 -9.46
C GLU A 39 -9.16 10.58 -9.01
N GLY A 40 -8.40 11.47 -9.68
CA GLY A 40 -8.48 12.92 -9.49
C GLY A 40 -7.63 13.51 -8.36
N ARG A 41 -6.87 12.70 -7.60
CA ARG A 41 -5.98 13.24 -6.56
C ARG A 41 -4.67 13.76 -7.14
N THR A 42 -4.37 15.04 -6.88
CA THR A 42 -3.09 15.67 -7.19
C THR A 42 -2.00 15.23 -6.20
N THR A 43 -2.38 14.93 -4.95
CA THR A 43 -1.49 14.46 -3.90
C THR A 43 -1.26 12.95 -4.00
N ARG A 44 0.03 12.56 -3.92
CA ARG A 44 0.49 11.16 -4.00
C ARG A 44 0.57 10.48 -2.62
N ASP A 45 0.15 11.19 -1.59
CA ASP A 45 0.17 10.77 -0.20
C ASP A 45 -1.10 9.97 0.13
N TYR A 46 -0.91 8.73 0.56
CA TYR A 46 -1.98 7.87 1.05
C TYR A 46 -2.10 8.03 2.56
N THR A 47 -3.32 8.18 3.05
CA THR A 47 -3.58 8.20 4.49
C THR A 47 -3.28 6.84 5.11
N PRO A 48 -2.97 6.78 6.42
CA PRO A 48 -2.73 5.50 7.09
C PRO A 48 -3.87 4.49 6.95
N LYS A 49 -5.14 4.95 6.86
CA LYS A 49 -6.31 4.10 6.55
C LYS A 49 -6.24 3.51 5.15
N GLU A 50 -5.85 4.31 4.16
CA GLU A 50 -5.70 3.82 2.79
C GLU A 50 -4.56 2.81 2.71
N VAL A 51 -3.44 3.08 3.36
CA VAL A 51 -2.30 2.15 3.47
C VAL A 51 -2.72 0.83 4.12
N GLU A 52 -3.58 0.85 5.13
CA GLU A 52 -4.16 -0.36 5.74
C GLU A 52 -4.97 -1.18 4.74
N ILE A 53 -5.87 -0.54 3.97
CA ILE A 53 -6.65 -1.20 2.92
C ILE A 53 -5.73 -1.80 1.85
N ILE A 54 -4.68 -1.07 1.48
CA ILE A 54 -3.67 -1.52 0.50
C ILE A 54 -2.97 -2.78 1.00
N TYR A 55 -2.49 -2.79 2.25
CA TYR A 55 -1.88 -3.98 2.83
C TYR A 55 -2.86 -5.14 3.02
N ASN A 56 -4.12 -4.86 3.32
CA ASN A 56 -5.14 -5.90 3.44
C ASN A 56 -5.47 -6.52 2.07
N HIS A 57 -5.45 -5.73 0.99
CA HIS A 57 -5.76 -6.20 -0.35
C HIS A 57 -4.58 -6.86 -1.06
N LEU A 58 -3.37 -6.30 -0.90
CA LEU A 58 -2.16 -6.76 -1.60
C LEU A 58 -1.25 -7.65 -0.74
N GLY A 59 -1.50 -7.71 0.57
CA GLY A 59 -0.60 -8.32 1.55
C GLY A 59 0.39 -7.30 2.12
N VAL A 60 0.78 -7.48 3.39
CA VAL A 60 1.78 -6.62 4.02
C VAL A 60 3.16 -6.94 3.41
N PRO A 61 3.84 -5.98 2.76
CA PRO A 61 5.17 -6.21 2.22
C PRO A 61 6.13 -6.50 3.37
N ASN A 62 6.96 -7.54 3.20
CA ASN A 62 7.90 -8.00 4.22
C ASN A 62 7.27 -8.56 5.51
N CYS A 63 5.99 -8.93 5.49
CA CYS A 63 5.44 -9.83 6.49
C CYS A 63 5.69 -11.25 5.97
N ASP A 64 6.76 -11.86 6.47
CA ASP A 64 6.90 -13.31 6.44
C ASP A 64 5.62 -13.86 7.08
N TYR A 65 4.69 -14.34 6.25
CA TYR A 65 3.57 -15.12 6.74
C TYR A 65 4.18 -16.42 7.21
N ASP A 66 4.55 -16.48 8.50
CA ASP A 66 4.75 -17.73 9.22
C ASP A 66 3.39 -18.44 9.18
N GLN A 67 3.20 -19.27 8.15
CA GLN A 67 2.10 -20.20 8.05
C GLN A 67 2.33 -21.25 9.14
N GLN A 68 1.71 -21.08 10.31
CA GLN A 68 1.47 -22.18 11.25
C GLN A 68 0.39 -23.11 10.74
#